data_AF-A0A9D4X798-F1
#
_entry.id   AF-A0A9D4X798-F1
#
_cell.length_a   1.000
_cell.length_b   1.000
_cell.length_c   1.000
_cell.angle_alpha   90.00
_cell.angle_beta   90.00
_cell.angle_gamma   90.00
#
_symmetry.space_group_name_H-M   'P 1'
#
loop_
_entity.id
_entity.type
_entity.pdbx_description
1 polymer ?
#
loop_
_entity_poly.entity_id
_entity_poly.type
_entity_poly.pdbx_seq_one_letter_code
_entity_poly.pdbx_strand_id
1 'polypeptide(L)'
;MVATLLSVGAKPNLVTDPTHQNPGGYTAADLAHTRGYHGLAAYLSEKSLVEQVNDMSLAGNTSGSLETSTDDPVNSENLTEEQLYLKDTLAAYRTAADAAARIQQAYREHSLKLQTEAVEFSSPEAEARKIVAAMKIQPAFRNFETKNVMAAAARIQYRFRTWKIRKDFLNMRRQVIKIQAAFRGFQIRKQYRKILWSVGVLEKAILHWRIKDFRGLQLNTAEVEGDQNQQSDAEEEFFKTGRKQAEDRVERGVILVQAMFRSKKMQEDYRRMKLALNQAKMERENEKVISTEVDMRMKR
;
A
#
# COMPACT_ATOMS: atom_id res chain seq x y z
N MET A 1 30.69 16.26 -17.89
CA MET A 1 29.32 15.68 -17.82
C MET A 1 29.29 14.32 -17.14
N VAL A 2 29.66 13.19 -17.77
CA VAL A 2 29.49 11.88 -17.10
C VAL A 2 30.31 11.79 -15.79
N ALA A 3 31.60 12.14 -15.83
CA ALA A 3 32.45 12.21 -14.64
C ALA A 3 31.89 13.16 -13.56
N THR A 4 31.39 14.33 -13.97
CA THR A 4 30.81 15.35 -13.08
C THR A 4 29.41 14.99 -12.55
N LEU A 5 28.73 13.99 -13.13
CA LEU A 5 27.48 13.42 -12.59
C LEU A 5 27.79 12.29 -11.61
N LEU A 6 28.75 11.41 -11.93
CA LEU A 6 29.20 10.36 -11.01
C LEU A 6 29.76 10.96 -9.71
N SER A 7 30.47 12.10 -9.76
CA SER A 7 30.91 12.80 -8.53
C SER A 7 29.80 13.58 -7.80
N VAL A 8 28.54 13.58 -8.27
CA VAL A 8 27.35 13.92 -7.45
C VAL A 8 26.91 12.72 -6.60
N GLY A 9 27.24 11.50 -7.02
CA GLY A 9 26.59 10.27 -6.57
C GLY A 9 25.42 9.83 -7.45
N ALA A 10 25.36 10.26 -8.72
CA ALA A 10 24.38 9.75 -9.67
C ALA A 10 24.69 8.29 -10.01
N LYS A 11 23.76 7.37 -9.74
CA LYS A 11 23.96 5.92 -9.83
C LYS A 11 23.88 5.36 -11.27
N PRO A 12 24.99 4.89 -11.89
CA PRO A 12 24.97 4.13 -13.13
C PRO A 12 24.21 2.79 -13.08
N ASN A 13 23.86 2.26 -11.90
CA ASN A 13 23.04 1.04 -11.78
C ASN A 13 21.55 1.24 -12.15
N LEU A 14 21.09 2.49 -12.31
CA LEU A 14 19.73 2.81 -12.73
C LEU A 14 19.49 2.53 -14.22
N VAL A 15 18.23 2.26 -14.55
CA VAL A 15 17.77 1.77 -15.85
C VAL A 15 16.67 2.70 -16.38
N THR A 16 16.62 2.94 -17.69
CA THR A 16 15.53 3.71 -18.33
C THR A 16 14.20 2.96 -18.28
N ASP A 17 13.10 3.68 -18.52
CA ASP A 17 11.77 3.08 -18.64
C ASP A 17 11.72 1.92 -19.67
N PRO A 18 10.89 0.89 -19.44
CA PRO A 18 10.62 -0.17 -20.41
C PRO A 18 10.10 0.37 -21.75
N THR A 19 10.59 -0.18 -22.85
CA THR A 19 10.10 0.13 -24.21
C THR A 19 9.78 -1.15 -24.96
N HIS A 20 8.97 -1.08 -26.02
CA HIS A 20 8.69 -2.26 -26.86
C HIS A 20 9.95 -2.87 -27.52
N GLN A 21 11.03 -2.09 -27.69
CA GLN A 21 12.31 -2.57 -28.22
C GLN A 21 13.22 -3.19 -27.14
N ASN A 22 13.08 -2.73 -25.90
CA ASN A 22 13.77 -3.30 -24.75
C ASN A 22 12.83 -3.25 -23.52
N PRO A 23 12.06 -4.32 -23.24
CA PRO A 23 11.12 -4.34 -22.14
C PRO A 23 11.80 -4.39 -20.76
N GLY A 24 13.13 -4.55 -20.73
CA GLY A 24 13.95 -4.41 -19.53
C GLY A 24 14.63 -3.05 -19.38
N GLY A 25 14.46 -2.10 -20.31
CA GLY A 25 15.14 -0.80 -20.27
C GLY A 25 16.67 -0.87 -20.40
N TYR A 26 17.33 0.28 -20.61
CA TYR A 26 18.77 0.37 -20.84
C TYR A 26 19.51 0.96 -19.63
N THR A 27 20.69 0.44 -19.31
CA THR A 27 21.62 1.05 -18.34
C THR A 27 22.39 2.22 -18.97
N ALA A 28 23.03 3.03 -18.13
CA ALA A 28 23.98 4.05 -18.61
C ALA A 28 25.13 3.46 -19.45
N ALA A 29 25.55 2.22 -19.17
CA ALA A 29 26.56 1.50 -19.93
C ALA A 29 26.06 1.07 -21.32
N ASP A 30 24.84 0.53 -21.42
CA ASP A 30 24.23 0.16 -22.71
C ASP A 30 24.07 1.38 -23.63
N LEU A 31 23.66 2.53 -23.07
CA LEU A 31 23.51 3.79 -23.80
C LEU A 31 24.84 4.38 -24.28
N ALA A 32 25.94 4.12 -23.56
CA ALA A 32 27.29 4.46 -24.02
C ALA A 32 27.77 3.49 -25.12
N HIS A 33 27.51 2.18 -24.97
CA HIS A 33 27.93 1.16 -25.94
C HIS A 33 27.21 1.31 -27.29
N THR A 34 25.89 1.49 -27.29
CA THR A 34 25.06 1.70 -28.49
C THR A 34 25.44 2.96 -29.27
N ARG A 35 26.14 3.91 -28.64
CA ARG A 35 26.72 5.12 -29.27
C ARG A 35 28.20 4.97 -29.63
N GLY A 36 28.79 3.79 -29.51
CA GLY A 36 30.19 3.50 -29.86
C GLY A 36 31.24 3.87 -28.81
N TYR A 37 30.84 4.39 -27.64
CA TYR A 37 31.76 4.80 -26.57
C TYR A 37 32.15 3.62 -25.67
N HIS A 38 32.77 2.59 -26.25
CA HIS A 38 32.96 1.29 -25.59
C HIS A 38 33.81 1.34 -24.30
N GLY A 39 34.87 2.16 -24.23
CA GLY A 39 35.66 2.34 -23.00
C GLY A 39 34.88 3.02 -21.87
N LEU A 40 34.03 4.00 -22.22
CA LEU A 40 33.10 4.63 -21.28
C LEU A 40 32.00 3.66 -20.82
N ALA A 41 31.50 2.82 -21.72
CA ALA A 41 30.52 1.78 -21.39
C ALA A 41 31.08 0.76 -20.38
N ALA A 42 32.32 0.30 -20.58
CA ALA A 42 32.99 -0.58 -19.62
C ALA A 42 33.24 0.10 -18.27
N TYR A 43 33.66 1.38 -18.26
CA TYR A 43 33.81 2.15 -17.02
C TYR A 43 32.47 2.28 -16.26
N LEU A 44 31.39 2.65 -16.95
CA LEU A 44 30.06 2.74 -16.35
C LEU A 44 29.55 1.38 -15.86
N SER A 45 29.83 0.30 -16.60
CA SER A 45 29.45 -1.05 -16.23
C SER A 45 30.17 -1.57 -14.98
N GLU A 46 31.45 -1.23 -14.80
CA GLU A 46 32.18 -1.54 -13.57
C GLU A 46 31.50 -0.85 -12.37
N LYS A 47 31.20 0.44 -12.50
CA LYS A 47 30.57 1.22 -11.42
C LYS A 47 29.14 0.78 -11.11
N SER A 48 28.33 0.43 -12.12
CA SER A 48 26.99 -0.11 -11.88
C SER A 48 27.00 -1.44 -11.12
N LEU A 49 27.95 -2.33 -11.41
CA LEU A 49 28.08 -3.61 -10.71
C LEU A 49 28.54 -3.42 -9.25
N VAL A 50 29.51 -2.52 -9.01
CA VAL A 50 29.97 -2.16 -7.66
C VAL A 50 28.83 -1.52 -6.85
N GLU A 51 28.08 -0.59 -7.44
CA GLU A 51 26.93 0.04 -6.78
C GLU A 51 25.79 -0.94 -6.49
N GLN A 52 25.51 -1.88 -7.41
CA GLN A 52 24.53 -2.93 -7.18
C GLN A 52 24.93 -3.84 -5.99
N VAL A 53 26.22 -4.18 -5.83
CA VAL A 53 26.71 -4.90 -4.63
C VAL A 53 26.56 -4.07 -3.37
N ASN A 54 26.87 -2.77 -3.41
CA ASN A 54 26.71 -1.88 -2.26
C ASN A 54 25.22 -1.75 -1.86
N ASP A 55 24.32 -1.58 -2.81
CA ASP A 55 22.87 -1.51 -2.57
C ASP A 55 22.30 -2.84 -2.02
N MET A 56 22.76 -3.99 -2.52
CA MET A 56 22.39 -5.30 -1.97
C MET A 56 22.92 -5.50 -0.53
N SER A 57 24.12 -5.01 -0.22
CA SER A 57 24.70 -5.11 1.12
C SER A 57 23.98 -4.20 2.11
N LEU A 58 23.64 -2.96 1.71
CA LEU A 58 22.78 -2.06 2.47
C LEU A 58 21.37 -2.63 2.70
N ALA A 59 20.84 -3.39 1.75
CA ALA A 59 19.57 -4.11 1.89
C ALA A 59 19.67 -5.41 2.73
N GLY A 60 20.87 -5.78 3.22
CA GLY A 60 21.09 -7.00 3.99
C GLY A 60 21.08 -8.31 3.18
N ASN A 61 21.06 -8.23 1.84
CA ASN A 61 21.00 -9.39 0.95
C ASN A 61 22.38 -10.04 0.71
N THR A 62 23.48 -9.35 1.01
CA THR A 62 24.85 -9.86 0.84
C THR A 62 25.79 -9.41 1.96
N SER A 63 26.40 -10.38 2.64
CA SER A 63 27.39 -10.15 3.70
C SER A 63 28.80 -9.94 3.16
N GLY A 64 29.48 -8.89 3.64
CA GLY A 64 30.90 -8.62 3.40
C GLY A 64 31.18 -7.49 2.40
N SER A 65 32.20 -6.68 2.71
CA SER A 65 32.64 -5.58 1.84
C SER A 65 33.18 -6.09 0.49
N LEU A 66 33.11 -5.28 -0.56
CA LEU A 66 33.80 -5.53 -1.82
C LEU A 66 35.22 -4.92 -1.73
N GLU A 67 36.24 -5.72 -1.99
CA GLU A 67 37.63 -5.29 -2.07
C GLU A 67 37.84 -4.43 -3.34
N THR A 68 37.51 -3.13 -3.26
CA THR A 68 37.86 -2.20 -4.34
C THR A 68 39.35 -1.91 -4.28
N SER A 69 40.11 -2.40 -5.25
CA SER A 69 41.57 -2.23 -5.39
C SER A 69 42.02 -0.80 -5.77
N THR A 70 41.36 0.19 -5.17
CA THR A 70 41.69 1.62 -5.24
C THR A 70 42.99 1.93 -4.50
N ASP A 71 43.31 1.14 -3.46
CA ASP A 71 44.28 1.50 -2.42
C ASP A 71 45.61 0.72 -2.51
N ASP A 72 45.84 -0.04 -3.59
CA ASP A 72 47.03 -0.86 -3.83
C ASP A 72 48.30 0.03 -4.01
N PRO A 73 49.22 0.12 -3.02
CA PRO A 73 50.30 1.13 -2.99
C PRO A 73 51.52 0.71 -3.83
N VAL A 74 51.28 0.11 -4.99
CA VAL A 74 52.34 -0.32 -5.92
C VAL A 74 52.80 0.87 -6.75
N ASN A 75 53.92 1.46 -6.33
CA ASN A 75 54.62 2.63 -6.91
C ASN A 75 54.38 2.82 -8.41
N SER A 76 53.48 3.74 -8.76
CA SER A 76 53.11 4.04 -10.14
C SER A 76 54.14 4.89 -10.91
N GLU A 77 55.10 5.48 -10.21
CA GLU A 77 56.05 6.47 -10.73
C GLU A 77 57.05 5.90 -11.75
N ASN A 78 57.29 4.57 -11.72
CA ASN A 78 58.25 3.88 -12.59
C ASN A 78 57.60 3.06 -13.72
N LEU A 79 56.29 3.21 -13.96
CA LEU A 79 55.55 2.42 -14.95
C LEU A 79 55.29 3.20 -16.24
N THR A 80 55.42 2.52 -17.37
CA THR A 80 55.08 3.05 -18.71
C THR A 80 53.56 3.25 -18.81
N GLU A 81 53.09 4.24 -19.59
CA GLU A 81 51.65 4.48 -19.74
C GLU A 81 50.85 3.23 -20.13
N GLU A 82 51.39 2.38 -21.00
CA GLU A 82 50.79 1.10 -21.41
C GLU A 82 50.64 0.09 -20.27
N GLN A 83 51.65 0.03 -19.40
CA GLN A 83 51.61 -0.82 -18.20
C GLN A 83 50.55 -0.30 -17.20
N LEU A 84 50.36 1.02 -17.14
CA LEU A 84 49.33 1.65 -16.30
C LEU A 84 47.91 1.48 -16.88
N TYR A 85 47.71 1.59 -18.20
CA TYR A 85 46.44 1.22 -18.85
C TYR A 85 46.08 -0.26 -18.56
N LEU A 86 47.07 -1.15 -18.60
CA LEU A 86 46.88 -2.58 -18.31
C LEU A 86 46.61 -2.83 -16.80
N LYS A 87 47.34 -2.18 -15.88
CA LYS A 87 47.08 -2.26 -14.42
C LYS A 87 45.65 -1.82 -14.09
N ASP A 88 45.23 -0.66 -14.60
CA ASP A 88 43.91 -0.10 -14.35
C ASP A 88 42.78 -1.00 -14.88
N THR A 89 42.94 -1.57 -16.08
CA THR A 89 41.91 -2.43 -16.69
C THR A 89 41.89 -3.86 -16.15
N LEU A 90 43.01 -4.40 -15.66
CA LEU A 90 43.04 -5.65 -14.89
C LEU A 90 42.32 -5.51 -13.54
N ALA A 91 42.49 -4.36 -12.85
CA ALA A 91 41.77 -4.07 -11.63
C ALA A 91 40.26 -3.98 -11.86
N ALA A 92 39.84 -3.23 -12.89
CA ALA A 92 38.43 -3.14 -13.31
C ALA A 92 37.82 -4.50 -13.69
N TYR A 93 38.59 -5.37 -14.35
CA TYR A 93 38.10 -6.70 -14.72
C TYR A 93 37.89 -7.61 -13.50
N ARG A 94 38.82 -7.60 -12.53
CA ARG A 94 38.67 -8.35 -11.28
C ARG A 94 37.48 -7.88 -10.46
N THR A 95 37.38 -6.58 -10.18
CA THR A 95 36.27 -6.03 -9.39
C THR A 95 34.90 -6.25 -10.04
N ALA A 96 34.80 -6.16 -11.37
CA ALA A 96 33.56 -6.49 -12.09
C ALA A 96 33.20 -7.98 -12.02
N ALA A 97 34.19 -8.88 -12.10
CA ALA A 97 33.97 -10.33 -11.97
C ALA A 97 33.54 -10.72 -10.55
N ASP A 98 34.21 -10.21 -9.52
CA ASP A 98 33.87 -10.46 -8.12
C ASP A 98 32.50 -9.89 -7.75
N ALA A 99 32.16 -8.69 -8.26
CA ALA A 99 30.84 -8.11 -8.08
C ALA A 99 29.74 -8.94 -8.75
N ALA A 100 29.94 -9.36 -10.01
CA ALA A 100 29.00 -10.22 -10.72
C ALA A 100 28.81 -11.58 -10.04
N ALA A 101 29.89 -12.19 -9.53
CA ALA A 101 29.81 -13.43 -8.77
C ALA A 101 28.93 -13.29 -7.51
N ARG A 102 29.10 -12.20 -6.75
CA ARG A 102 28.25 -11.90 -5.56
C ARG A 102 26.79 -11.65 -5.93
N ILE A 103 26.52 -10.95 -7.03
CA ILE A 103 25.16 -10.73 -7.55
C ILE A 103 24.50 -12.06 -7.94
N GLN A 104 25.21 -12.92 -8.68
CA GLN A 104 24.69 -14.24 -9.04
C GLN A 104 24.51 -15.16 -7.83
N GLN A 105 25.39 -15.09 -6.82
CA GLN A 105 25.23 -15.82 -5.56
C GLN A 105 23.97 -15.37 -4.82
N ALA A 106 23.76 -14.06 -4.65
CA ALA A 106 22.59 -13.51 -3.98
C ALA A 106 21.27 -13.94 -4.66
N TYR A 107 21.22 -13.91 -6.00
CA TYR A 107 20.04 -14.39 -6.74
C TYR A 107 19.82 -15.90 -6.58
N ARG A 108 20.88 -16.72 -6.54
CA ARG A 108 20.78 -18.18 -6.28
C ARG A 108 20.28 -18.46 -4.87
N GLU A 109 20.85 -17.81 -3.85
CA GLU A 109 20.44 -17.95 -2.45
C GLU A 109 18.97 -17.53 -2.24
N HIS A 110 18.57 -16.39 -2.81
CA HIS A 110 17.17 -15.95 -2.79
C HIS A 110 16.23 -16.90 -3.55
N SER A 111 16.64 -17.42 -4.71
CA SER A 111 15.84 -18.41 -5.46
C SER A 111 15.71 -19.73 -4.70
N LEU A 112 16.77 -20.20 -4.03
CA LEU A 112 16.72 -21.38 -3.17
C LEU A 112 15.82 -21.14 -1.95
N LYS A 113 15.90 -19.98 -1.31
CA LYS A 113 15.03 -19.60 -0.19
C LYS A 113 13.55 -19.61 -0.56
N LEU A 114 13.20 -19.07 -1.74
CA LEU A 114 11.84 -19.15 -2.27
C LEU A 114 11.39 -20.59 -2.57
N GLN A 115 12.30 -21.46 -3.04
CA GLN A 115 11.99 -22.87 -3.26
C GLN A 115 11.82 -23.63 -1.93
N THR A 116 12.67 -23.39 -0.92
CA THR A 116 12.51 -24.01 0.40
C THR A 116 11.25 -23.52 1.09
N GLU A 117 10.91 -22.23 1.02
CA GLU A 117 9.63 -21.70 1.53
C GLU A 117 8.43 -22.35 0.83
N ALA A 118 8.46 -22.49 -0.51
CA ALA A 118 7.40 -23.16 -1.25
C ALA A 118 7.27 -24.65 -0.85
N VAL A 119 8.39 -25.35 -0.68
CA VAL A 119 8.43 -26.74 -0.21
C VAL A 119 7.92 -26.86 1.23
N GLU A 120 8.35 -26.00 2.14
CA GLU A 120 7.84 -25.93 3.52
C GLU A 120 6.34 -25.63 3.58
N PHE A 121 5.83 -24.73 2.73
CA PHE A 121 4.40 -24.45 2.66
C PHE A 121 3.59 -25.61 2.05
N SER A 122 4.21 -26.44 1.21
CA SER A 122 3.67 -27.72 0.71
C SER A 122 3.91 -28.91 1.64
N SER A 123 4.63 -28.73 2.76
CA SER A 123 4.86 -29.80 3.72
C SER A 123 3.51 -30.22 4.32
N PRO A 124 3.17 -31.53 4.29
CA PRO A 124 1.90 -31.99 4.83
C PRO A 124 1.76 -31.70 6.33
N GLU A 125 2.88 -31.52 7.06
CA GLU A 125 2.84 -31.07 8.45
C GLU A 125 2.45 -29.59 8.58
N ALA A 126 2.95 -28.71 7.71
CA ALA A 126 2.58 -27.31 7.69
C ALA A 126 1.12 -27.12 7.27
N GLU A 127 0.64 -27.90 6.31
CA GLU A 127 -0.77 -27.96 5.93
C GLU A 127 -1.64 -28.49 7.07
N ALA A 128 -1.28 -29.60 7.70
CA ALA A 128 -1.99 -30.14 8.86
C ALA A 128 -2.06 -29.14 10.03
N ARG A 129 -0.98 -28.41 10.31
CA ARG A 129 -0.95 -27.31 11.30
C ARG A 129 -1.93 -26.18 10.93
N LYS A 130 -2.00 -25.77 9.66
CA LYS A 130 -2.98 -24.79 9.14
C LYS A 130 -4.43 -25.30 9.31
N ILE A 131 -4.70 -26.55 8.94
CA ILE A 131 -6.02 -27.19 9.05
C ILE A 131 -6.45 -27.26 10.53
N VAL A 132 -5.58 -27.72 11.43
CA VAL A 132 -5.87 -27.79 12.89
C VAL A 132 -6.11 -26.40 13.49
N ALA A 133 -5.42 -25.36 13.02
CA ALA A 133 -5.71 -23.98 13.41
C ALA A 133 -7.08 -23.51 12.91
N ALA A 134 -7.41 -23.74 11.64
CA ALA A 134 -8.72 -23.41 11.06
C ALA A 134 -9.87 -24.15 11.77
N MET A 135 -9.71 -25.44 12.07
CA MET A 135 -10.67 -26.25 12.82
C MET A 135 -10.92 -25.74 14.26
N LYS A 136 -10.00 -24.97 14.84
CA LYS A 136 -10.21 -24.31 16.14
C LYS A 136 -10.86 -22.93 15.99
N ILE A 137 -10.42 -22.14 15.00
CA ILE A 137 -10.87 -20.75 14.79
C ILE A 137 -12.30 -20.69 14.23
N GLN A 138 -12.63 -21.49 13.21
CA GLN A 138 -13.93 -21.49 12.54
C GLN A 138 -15.13 -21.73 13.49
N PRO A 139 -15.15 -22.78 14.35
CA PRO A 139 -16.25 -22.97 15.28
C PRO A 139 -16.27 -21.93 16.40
N ALA A 140 -15.11 -21.41 16.83
CA ALA A 140 -15.06 -20.33 17.82
C ALA A 140 -15.70 -19.04 17.28
N PHE A 141 -15.41 -18.68 16.03
CA PHE A 141 -15.99 -17.52 15.34
C PHE A 141 -17.52 -17.68 15.15
N ARG A 142 -17.98 -18.82 14.61
CA ARG A 142 -19.42 -19.11 14.46
C ARG A 142 -20.17 -19.08 15.80
N ASN A 143 -19.54 -19.55 16.88
CA ASN A 143 -20.10 -19.49 18.24
C ASN A 143 -20.18 -18.04 18.78
N PHE A 144 -19.23 -17.17 18.42
CA PHE A 144 -19.31 -15.74 18.74
C PHE A 144 -20.42 -15.03 17.96
N GLU A 145 -20.53 -15.26 16.64
CA GLU A 145 -21.60 -14.69 15.81
C GLU A 145 -22.99 -15.10 16.29
N THR A 146 -23.23 -16.40 16.51
CA THR A 146 -24.51 -16.91 17.02
C THR A 146 -24.86 -16.32 18.38
N LYS A 147 -23.90 -16.20 19.31
CA LYS A 147 -24.11 -15.50 20.60
C LYS A 147 -24.49 -14.03 20.42
N ASN A 148 -23.86 -13.31 19.50
CA ASN A 148 -24.17 -11.91 19.21
C ASN A 148 -25.59 -11.76 18.64
N VAL A 149 -25.98 -12.61 17.69
CA VAL A 149 -27.34 -12.64 17.12
C VAL A 149 -28.38 -12.96 18.20
N MET A 150 -28.13 -13.97 19.06
CA MET A 150 -29.01 -14.31 20.19
C MET A 150 -29.14 -13.15 21.20
N ALA A 151 -28.03 -12.46 21.52
CA ALA A 151 -28.05 -11.31 22.41
C ALA A 151 -28.82 -10.11 21.82
N ALA A 152 -28.68 -9.86 20.51
CA ALA A 152 -29.46 -8.84 19.80
C ALA A 152 -30.96 -9.19 19.79
N ALA A 153 -31.31 -10.43 19.45
CA ALA A 153 -32.69 -10.91 19.48
C ALA A 153 -33.31 -10.79 20.88
N ALA A 154 -32.59 -11.17 21.94
CA ALA A 154 -33.04 -11.05 23.32
C ALA A 154 -33.33 -9.58 23.72
N ARG A 155 -32.46 -8.63 23.33
CA ARG A 155 -32.66 -7.18 23.55
C ARG A 155 -33.92 -6.67 22.84
N ILE A 156 -34.13 -7.06 21.58
CA ILE A 156 -35.32 -6.68 20.79
C ILE A 156 -36.59 -7.27 21.42
N GLN A 157 -36.59 -8.56 21.75
CA GLN A 157 -37.73 -9.23 22.39
C GLN A 157 -38.08 -8.61 23.75
N TYR A 158 -37.09 -8.30 24.59
CA TYR A 158 -37.31 -7.63 25.87
C TYR A 158 -37.93 -6.24 25.67
N ARG A 159 -37.38 -5.42 24.76
CA ARG A 159 -37.92 -4.09 24.46
C ARG A 159 -39.35 -4.15 23.92
N PHE A 160 -39.65 -5.11 23.04
CA PHE A 160 -41.00 -5.33 22.51
C PHE A 160 -42.00 -5.79 23.59
N ARG A 161 -41.63 -6.76 24.44
CA ARG A 161 -42.47 -7.23 25.56
C ARG A 161 -42.80 -6.08 26.51
N THR A 162 -41.81 -5.29 26.92
CA THR A 162 -41.99 -4.12 27.79
C THR A 162 -42.87 -3.04 27.13
N TRP A 163 -42.68 -2.77 25.84
CA TRP A 163 -43.53 -1.84 25.09
C TRP A 163 -44.98 -2.31 25.02
N LYS A 164 -45.22 -3.60 24.71
CA LYS A 164 -46.56 -4.19 24.63
C LYS A 164 -47.29 -4.07 25.98
N ILE A 165 -46.66 -4.54 27.07
CA ILE A 165 -47.23 -4.46 28.42
C ILE A 165 -47.57 -3.00 28.78
N ARG A 166 -46.68 -2.04 28.48
CA ARG A 166 -46.94 -0.61 28.73
C ARG A 166 -48.09 -0.06 27.87
N LYS A 167 -48.19 -0.44 26.60
CA LYS A 167 -49.27 -0.03 25.69
C LYS A 167 -50.62 -0.55 26.19
N ASP A 168 -50.68 -1.83 26.57
CA ASP A 168 -51.91 -2.47 27.03
C ASP A 168 -52.36 -1.90 28.39
N PHE A 169 -51.43 -1.68 29.33
CA PHE A 169 -51.70 -0.98 30.59
C PHE A 169 -52.20 0.46 30.40
N LEU A 170 -51.58 1.25 29.51
CA LEU A 170 -52.01 2.63 29.24
C LEU A 170 -53.39 2.67 28.57
N ASN A 171 -53.68 1.73 27.65
CA ASN A 171 -55.00 1.57 27.05
C ASN A 171 -56.06 1.25 28.13
N MET A 172 -55.81 0.24 28.98
CA MET A 172 -56.72 -0.13 30.06
C MET A 172 -56.95 1.04 31.03
N ARG A 173 -55.89 1.71 31.48
CA ARG A 173 -55.96 2.91 32.34
C ARG A 173 -56.78 4.02 31.68
N ARG A 174 -56.66 4.24 30.37
CA ARG A 174 -57.43 5.26 29.64
C ARG A 174 -58.93 4.92 29.59
N GLN A 175 -59.30 3.65 29.40
CA GLN A 175 -60.71 3.23 29.43
C GLN A 175 -61.30 3.32 30.86
N VAL A 176 -60.56 2.87 31.88
CA VAL A 176 -60.97 3.01 33.29
C VAL A 176 -61.18 4.48 33.68
N ILE A 177 -60.28 5.39 33.30
CA ILE A 177 -60.43 6.84 33.54
C ILE A 177 -61.67 7.41 32.83
N LYS A 178 -61.95 7.01 31.57
CA LYS A 178 -63.19 7.41 30.89
C LYS A 178 -64.44 6.97 31.64
N ILE A 179 -64.48 5.71 32.09
CA ILE A 179 -65.62 5.16 32.85
C ILE A 179 -65.79 5.91 34.17
N GLN A 180 -64.71 6.14 34.92
CA GLN A 180 -64.75 6.91 36.17
C GLN A 180 -65.19 8.38 35.97
N ALA A 181 -64.73 9.04 34.90
CA ALA A 181 -65.14 10.40 34.56
C ALA A 181 -66.63 10.45 34.13
N ALA A 182 -67.07 9.50 33.30
CA ALA A 182 -68.47 9.36 32.89
C ALA A 182 -69.38 9.08 34.10
N PHE A 183 -68.95 8.25 35.05
CA PHE A 183 -69.67 7.93 36.28
C PHE A 183 -69.80 9.14 37.22
N ARG A 184 -68.70 9.85 37.52
CA ARG A 184 -68.73 11.10 38.31
C ARG A 184 -69.63 12.15 37.64
N GLY A 185 -69.48 12.34 36.32
CA GLY A 185 -70.34 13.22 35.53
C GLY A 185 -71.80 12.75 35.45
N PHE A 186 -72.09 11.46 35.60
CA PHE A 186 -73.45 10.92 35.69
C PHE A 186 -74.05 11.14 37.08
N GLN A 187 -73.29 10.97 38.17
CA GLN A 187 -73.75 11.27 39.53
C GLN A 187 -74.17 12.75 39.65
N ILE A 188 -73.32 13.67 39.20
CA ILE A 188 -73.61 15.11 39.18
C ILE A 188 -74.82 15.40 38.27
N ARG A 189 -74.84 14.90 37.03
CA ARG A 189 -75.99 15.09 36.13
C ARG A 189 -77.29 14.44 36.64
N LYS A 190 -77.24 13.40 37.47
CA LYS A 190 -78.44 12.80 38.11
C LYS A 190 -79.02 13.73 39.18
N GLN A 191 -78.18 14.51 39.88
CA GLN A 191 -78.65 15.58 40.77
C GLN A 191 -79.18 16.77 39.97
N TYR A 192 -78.36 17.32 39.07
CA TYR A 192 -78.73 18.49 38.24
C TYR A 192 -79.95 18.23 37.34
N ARG A 193 -80.19 17.00 36.86
CA ARG A 193 -81.39 16.66 36.06
C ARG A 193 -82.69 16.82 36.85
N LYS A 194 -82.69 16.81 38.20
CA LYS A 194 -83.88 17.17 38.98
C LYS A 194 -84.23 18.65 38.79
N ILE A 195 -83.22 19.52 38.86
CA ILE A 195 -83.34 20.98 38.71
C ILE A 195 -83.61 21.35 37.26
N LEU A 196 -82.89 20.76 36.31
CA LEU A 196 -83.08 21.00 34.88
C LEU A 196 -84.37 20.37 34.33
N TRP A 197 -85.04 19.46 35.05
CA TRP A 197 -86.36 18.98 34.65
C TRP A 197 -87.45 19.99 35.01
N SER A 198 -87.42 20.61 36.19
CA SER A 198 -88.37 21.69 36.53
C SER A 198 -88.14 22.95 35.69
N VAL A 199 -86.89 23.38 35.51
CA VAL A 199 -86.55 24.47 34.57
C VAL A 199 -86.85 24.08 33.11
N GLY A 200 -86.61 22.82 32.74
CA GLY A 200 -86.81 22.33 31.38
C GLY A 200 -88.27 22.16 30.96
N VAL A 201 -89.21 22.01 31.90
CA VAL A 201 -90.65 22.12 31.62
C VAL A 201 -91.02 23.56 31.27
N LEU A 202 -90.50 24.53 32.04
CA LEU A 202 -90.60 25.97 31.76
C LEU A 202 -89.99 26.32 30.39
N GLU A 203 -88.75 25.91 30.12
CA GLU A 203 -88.07 26.19 28.86
C GLU A 203 -88.67 25.43 27.67
N LYS A 204 -89.16 24.20 27.81
CA LYS A 204 -89.73 23.49 26.65
C LYS A 204 -91.03 24.11 26.13
N ALA A 205 -91.81 24.77 26.99
CA ALA A 205 -92.90 25.64 26.54
C ALA A 205 -92.39 26.80 25.67
N ILE A 206 -91.21 27.35 25.99
CA ILE A 206 -90.57 28.47 25.28
C ILE A 206 -89.79 28.00 24.02
N LEU A 207 -89.28 26.76 23.98
CA LEU A 207 -88.37 26.26 22.93
C LEU A 207 -88.99 25.29 21.93
N HIS A 208 -90.10 24.62 22.26
CA HIS A 208 -90.92 23.93 21.23
C HIS A 208 -91.47 24.94 20.21
N TRP A 209 -91.58 26.20 20.61
CA TRP A 209 -91.89 27.38 19.80
C TRP A 209 -90.84 27.72 18.71
N ARG A 210 -89.64 27.08 18.66
CA ARG A 210 -88.48 27.66 17.94
C ARG A 210 -87.59 26.76 17.04
N ILE A 211 -87.05 25.61 17.48
CA ILE A 211 -85.91 24.91 16.79
C ILE A 211 -86.05 23.36 16.84
N LYS A 212 -86.01 22.53 15.77
CA LYS A 212 -85.98 22.65 14.28
C LYS A 212 -84.63 22.49 13.51
N ASP A 213 -84.68 21.68 12.42
CA ASP A 213 -83.86 21.50 11.18
C ASP A 213 -82.31 21.16 11.10
N PHE A 214 -82.00 19.95 10.53
CA PHE A 214 -80.90 19.51 9.58
C PHE A 214 -79.42 19.06 9.93
N ARG A 215 -78.56 18.77 8.90
CA ARG A 215 -77.43 17.74 8.81
C ARG A 215 -76.59 17.90 7.48
N GLY A 216 -75.37 17.37 7.15
CA GLY A 216 -74.20 16.65 7.78
C GLY A 216 -73.43 15.65 6.82
N LEU A 217 -72.14 15.27 7.08
CA LEU A 217 -71.27 14.09 6.59
C LEU A 217 -69.80 14.26 5.99
N GLN A 218 -69.19 13.27 5.24
CA GLN A 218 -67.76 12.70 5.37
C GLN A 218 -66.97 12.09 4.10
N LEU A 219 -65.75 11.44 4.25
CA LEU A 219 -64.88 10.49 3.38
C LEU A 219 -63.50 11.01 2.74
N ASN A 220 -62.41 10.31 2.18
CA ASN A 220 -61.82 8.91 1.97
C ASN A 220 -60.28 8.82 1.45
N THR A 221 -59.72 7.63 0.98
CA THR A 221 -58.55 7.23 0.03
C THR A 221 -57.09 6.70 0.45
N ALA A 222 -56.25 6.05 -0.45
CA ALA A 222 -54.99 5.20 -0.21
C ALA A 222 -54.01 4.87 -1.45
N GLU A 223 -52.78 4.22 -1.35
CA GLU A 223 -51.82 3.60 -2.42
C GLU A 223 -50.35 3.16 -1.89
N VAL A 224 -49.25 2.54 -2.50
CA VAL A 224 -48.81 1.52 -3.59
C VAL A 224 -47.23 1.11 -3.65
N GLU A 225 -46.80 -0.07 -4.23
CA GLU A 225 -45.48 -0.65 -4.86
C GLU A 225 -44.03 -0.97 -4.23
N GLY A 226 -43.01 -1.55 -4.98
CA GLY A 226 -41.60 -2.02 -4.59
C GLY A 226 -40.61 -2.62 -5.71
N ASP A 227 -39.36 -3.19 -5.43
CA ASP A 227 -38.49 -4.24 -6.20
C ASP A 227 -36.86 -4.21 -6.23
N GLN A 228 -36.18 -5.38 -6.50
CA GLN A 228 -34.82 -5.88 -7.06
C GLN A 228 -33.29 -5.60 -6.62
N ASN A 229 -32.25 -6.15 -7.35
CA ASN A 229 -30.80 -6.51 -6.97
C ASN A 229 -29.70 -6.35 -8.13
N GLN A 230 -28.38 -6.79 -8.25
CA GLN A 230 -27.30 -7.63 -7.56
C GLN A 230 -25.81 -7.59 -8.21
N GLN A 231 -24.76 -8.27 -7.65
CA GLN A 231 -23.48 -8.92 -8.23
C GLN A 231 -21.96 -8.41 -8.09
N SER A 232 -20.93 -9.00 -8.78
CA SER A 232 -19.49 -9.29 -8.32
C SER A 232 -18.27 -9.21 -9.33
N ASP A 233 -16.96 -9.46 -8.94
CA ASP A 233 -15.70 -9.35 -9.81
C ASP A 233 -14.38 -10.13 -9.34
N ALA A 234 -13.26 -10.26 -10.14
CA ALA A 234 -11.90 -10.86 -9.80
C ALA A 234 -10.69 -10.77 -10.84
N GLU A 235 -9.39 -10.75 -10.41
CA GLU A 235 -8.12 -10.85 -11.25
C GLU A 235 -6.84 -11.40 -10.51
N GLU A 236 -5.84 -12.03 -11.20
CA GLU A 236 -4.38 -12.05 -10.85
C GLU A 236 -3.43 -12.77 -11.90
N GLU A 237 -2.37 -12.12 -12.47
CA GLU A 237 -1.31 -12.87 -13.23
C GLU A 237 0.12 -12.21 -13.40
N PHE A 238 0.28 -10.92 -13.06
CA PHE A 238 1.37 -10.03 -13.56
C PHE A 238 2.86 -10.41 -13.23
N PHE A 239 3.15 -11.07 -12.11
CA PHE A 239 4.48 -10.97 -11.45
C PHE A 239 5.64 -11.83 -11.99
N LYS A 240 5.44 -12.68 -13.01
CA LYS A 240 6.42 -13.72 -13.39
C LYS A 240 7.52 -13.26 -14.38
N THR A 241 7.29 -12.20 -15.15
CA THR A 241 8.16 -11.80 -16.28
C THR A 241 9.40 -10.97 -15.89
N GLY A 242 9.29 -10.12 -14.88
CA GLY A 242 10.33 -9.12 -14.58
C GLY A 242 11.68 -9.66 -14.08
N ARG A 243 11.76 -10.93 -13.63
CA ARG A 243 12.97 -11.48 -13.01
C ARG A 243 14.10 -11.74 -14.02
N LYS A 244 13.81 -12.44 -15.13
CA LYS A 244 14.81 -12.82 -16.15
C LYS A 244 15.56 -11.59 -16.72
N GLN A 245 14.83 -10.51 -16.92
CA GLN A 245 15.38 -9.25 -17.43
C GLN A 245 16.46 -8.63 -16.53
N ALA A 246 16.54 -9.00 -15.24
CA ALA A 246 17.58 -8.54 -14.33
C ALA A 246 18.90 -9.32 -14.51
N GLU A 247 18.80 -10.63 -14.70
CA GLU A 247 19.94 -11.53 -14.90
C GLU A 247 20.68 -11.15 -16.20
N ASP A 248 19.93 -10.94 -17.30
CA ASP A 248 20.46 -10.52 -18.60
C ASP A 248 21.26 -9.19 -18.57
N ARG A 249 21.02 -8.29 -17.60
CA ARG A 249 21.74 -7.01 -17.49
C ARG A 249 23.13 -7.19 -16.86
N VAL A 250 23.26 -8.08 -15.88
CA VAL A 250 24.53 -8.37 -15.19
C VAL A 250 25.53 -9.00 -16.16
N GLU A 251 25.07 -9.96 -16.96
CA GLU A 251 25.94 -10.65 -17.95
C GLU A 251 26.43 -9.70 -19.06
N ARG A 252 25.53 -8.84 -19.59
CA ARG A 252 25.91 -7.78 -20.54
C ARG A 252 27.01 -6.89 -19.98
N GLY A 253 26.92 -6.50 -18.71
CA GLY A 253 27.95 -5.70 -18.05
C GLY A 253 29.33 -6.36 -18.03
N VAL A 254 29.39 -7.63 -17.62
CA VAL A 254 30.65 -8.40 -17.62
C VAL A 254 31.26 -8.50 -19.03
N ILE A 255 30.43 -8.71 -20.06
CA ILE A 255 30.87 -8.77 -21.47
C ILE A 255 31.48 -7.43 -21.92
N LEU A 256 30.93 -6.28 -21.49
CA LEU A 256 31.48 -4.95 -21.81
C LEU A 256 32.88 -4.75 -21.21
N VAL A 257 33.09 -5.15 -19.95
CA VAL A 257 34.41 -5.06 -19.29
C VAL A 257 35.42 -6.02 -19.92
N GLN A 258 34.99 -7.24 -20.28
CA GLN A 258 35.83 -8.18 -21.04
C GLN A 258 36.23 -7.65 -22.44
N ALA A 259 35.33 -6.98 -23.15
CA ALA A 259 35.61 -6.38 -24.44
C ALA A 259 36.64 -5.24 -24.33
N MET A 260 36.52 -4.40 -23.31
CA MET A 260 37.48 -3.33 -23.02
C MET A 260 38.89 -3.86 -22.76
N PHE A 261 39.03 -4.91 -21.93
CA PHE A 261 40.34 -5.49 -21.64
C PHE A 261 41.07 -5.96 -22.92
N ARG A 262 40.33 -6.42 -23.94
CA ARG A 262 40.88 -6.93 -25.22
C ARG A 262 41.28 -5.84 -26.23
N SER A 263 41.05 -4.55 -25.95
CA SER A 263 41.26 -3.46 -26.93
C SER A 263 41.97 -2.24 -26.35
N LYS A 264 43.20 -1.95 -26.81
CA LYS A 264 44.02 -0.83 -26.34
C LYS A 264 43.28 0.52 -26.33
N LYS A 265 42.53 0.84 -27.38
CA LYS A 265 41.71 2.07 -27.47
C LYS A 265 40.69 2.16 -26.33
N MET A 266 40.06 1.05 -25.96
CA MET A 266 39.09 1.01 -24.85
C MET A 266 39.77 1.13 -23.48
N GLN A 267 40.99 0.60 -23.33
CA GLN A 267 41.81 0.78 -22.11
C GLN A 267 42.22 2.24 -21.93
N GLU A 268 42.63 2.92 -23.00
CA GLU A 268 42.93 4.37 -23.00
C GLU A 268 41.69 5.19 -22.60
N ASP A 269 40.55 4.96 -23.25
CA ASP A 269 39.30 5.69 -22.98
C ASP A 269 38.75 5.42 -21.56
N TYR A 270 38.89 4.20 -21.05
CA TYR A 270 38.59 3.86 -19.65
C TYR A 270 39.45 4.70 -18.68
N ARG A 271 40.76 4.78 -18.91
CA ARG A 271 41.68 5.51 -18.01
C ARG A 271 41.53 7.02 -18.12
N ARG A 272 41.24 7.56 -19.31
CA ARG A 272 40.80 8.96 -19.51
C ARG A 272 39.58 9.28 -18.65
N MET A 273 38.58 8.39 -18.64
CA MET A 273 37.39 8.52 -17.79
C MET A 273 37.70 8.41 -16.28
N LYS A 274 38.59 7.48 -15.88
CA LYS A 274 39.07 7.34 -14.48
C LYS A 274 39.76 8.61 -13.98
N LEU A 275 40.64 9.21 -14.78
CA LEU A 275 41.33 10.47 -14.45
C LEU A 275 40.35 11.65 -14.39
N ALA A 276 39.44 11.76 -15.35
CA ALA A 276 38.41 12.80 -15.36
C ALA A 276 37.46 12.72 -14.15
N LEU A 277 37.16 11.52 -13.64
CA LEU A 277 36.40 11.35 -12.40
C LEU A 277 37.18 11.81 -11.17
N ASN A 278 38.48 11.50 -11.09
CA ASN A 278 39.31 11.94 -9.97
C ASN A 278 39.44 13.47 -9.95
N GLN A 279 39.67 14.11 -11.11
CA GLN A 279 39.65 15.57 -11.24
C GLN A 279 38.29 16.15 -10.80
N ALA A 280 37.18 15.61 -11.32
CA ALA A 280 35.82 16.05 -10.98
C ALA A 280 35.38 15.70 -9.54
N LYS A 281 36.21 14.99 -8.75
CA LYS A 281 36.06 14.85 -7.29
C LYS A 281 36.83 15.95 -6.57
N MET A 282 38.12 16.16 -6.90
CA MET A 282 38.96 17.21 -6.32
C MET A 282 38.34 18.60 -6.52
N GLU A 283 37.85 18.90 -7.73
CA GLU A 283 37.12 20.14 -8.03
C GLU A 283 35.92 20.31 -7.09
N ARG A 284 35.19 19.24 -6.80
CA ARG A 284 34.00 19.25 -5.92
C ARG A 284 34.32 19.38 -4.44
N GLU A 285 35.44 18.83 -4.00
CA GLU A 285 35.93 18.98 -2.64
C GLU A 285 36.40 20.42 -2.39
N ASN A 286 37.08 21.02 -3.38
CA ASN A 286 37.42 22.45 -3.39
C ASN A 286 36.16 23.34 -3.39
N GLU A 287 35.16 23.07 -4.25
CA GLU A 287 33.86 23.78 -4.25
C GLU A 287 33.17 23.72 -2.88
N LYS A 288 33.15 22.54 -2.24
CA LYS A 288 32.58 22.37 -0.89
C LYS A 288 33.32 23.22 0.14
N VAL A 289 34.65 23.18 0.18
CA VAL A 289 35.48 23.98 1.11
C VAL A 289 35.25 25.48 0.91
N ILE A 290 35.20 25.95 -0.34
CA ILE A 290 34.90 27.35 -0.66
C ILE A 290 33.49 27.73 -0.18
N SER A 291 32.49 26.86 -0.39
CA SER A 291 31.12 27.12 0.05
C SER A 291 31.00 27.22 1.58
N THR A 292 31.69 26.36 2.34
CA THR A 292 31.65 26.40 3.81
C THR A 292 32.42 27.59 4.38
N GLU A 293 33.50 28.03 3.73
CA GLU A 293 34.17 29.29 4.10
C GLU A 293 33.28 30.52 3.88
N VAL A 294 32.54 30.58 2.77
CA VAL A 294 31.59 31.69 2.50
C VAL A 294 30.47 31.69 3.53
N ASP A 295 29.87 30.53 3.82
CA ASP A 295 28.82 30.38 4.83
C ASP A 295 29.31 30.77 6.24
N MET A 296 30.57 30.48 6.57
CA MET A 296 31.21 30.87 7.83
C MET A 296 31.54 32.36 7.93
N ARG A 297 31.68 33.06 6.79
CA ARG A 297 31.83 34.53 6.74
C ARG A 297 30.48 35.26 6.79
N MET A 298 29.43 34.69 6.22
CA MET A 298 28.07 35.27 6.21
C MET A 298 27.29 35.10 7.53
N LYS A 299 27.87 34.40 8.52
CA LYS A 299 27.31 34.16 9.87
C LYS A 299 28.06 34.91 10.98
N ARG A 300 28.78 35.99 10.63
CA ARG A 300 29.53 36.88 11.54
C ARG A 300 29.08 38.32 11.39
#